data_AF-A0A2T0FYC1-F1
#
_entry.id   AF-A0A2T0FYC1-F1
#
_cell.length_a   1.000
_cell.length_b   1.000
_cell.length_c   1.000
_cell.angle_alpha   90.00
_cell.angle_beta   90.00
_cell.angle_gamma   90.00
#
_symmetry.space_group_name_H-M   'P 1'
#
loop_
_entity.id
_entity.type
_entity.pdbx_description
1 polymer ?
#
loop_
_entity_poly.entity_id
_entity_poly.type
_entity_poly.pdbx_seq_one_letter_code
_entity_poly.pdbx_strand_id
1 'polypeptide(L)' 'MNNYLKYEISSKFVEQKKITIKNYSRTSCLCKVVINYKLFKLIFLAPYEEEILIYDKEDDIKMIEITDLTESEDF' A
#
# COMPACT_ATOMS: atom_id res chain seq x y z
N MET A 1 -16.80 2.54 -0.10
CA MET A 1 -15.60 1.70 0.14
C MET A 1 -15.56 0.60 -0.91
N ASN A 2 -14.97 0.92 -2.05
CA ASN A 2 -14.72 -0.07 -3.10
C ASN A 2 -13.51 -0.92 -2.69
N ASN A 3 -13.74 -2.20 -2.42
CA ASN A 3 -12.76 -3.17 -1.89
C ASN A 3 -11.75 -3.65 -2.96
N TYR A 4 -11.22 -2.77 -3.80
CA TYR A 4 -10.36 -3.18 -4.93
C TYR A 4 -8.87 -3.17 -4.63
N LEU A 5 -8.45 -2.47 -3.57
CA LEU A 5 -7.08 -2.52 -3.08
C LEU A 5 -7.02 -3.48 -1.89
N LYS A 6 -6.20 -4.53 -1.98
CA LYS A 6 -5.85 -5.34 -0.80
C LYS A 6 -4.36 -5.30 -0.59
N TYR A 7 -3.99 -5.28 0.68
CA TYR A 7 -2.62 -5.38 1.14
C TYR A 7 -2.54 -6.51 2.16
N GLU A 8 -1.40 -7.18 2.18
CA GLU A 8 -1.16 -8.27 3.12
C GLU A 8 0.07 -7.97 3.96
N ILE A 9 -0.09 -8.10 5.28
CA ILE A 9 1.00 -8.02 6.25
C ILE A 9 0.95 -9.32 7.05
N SER A 10 1.92 -10.19 6.83
CA SER A 10 2.11 -11.43 7.59
C SER A 10 3.18 -11.18 8.65
N SER A 11 3.17 -11.96 9.74
CA SER A 11 4.19 -11.85 10.78
C SER A 11 5.61 -12.02 10.24
N LYS A 12 5.80 -12.98 9.31
CA LYS A 12 7.06 -13.18 8.57
C LYS A 12 7.45 -11.94 7.74
N PHE A 13 6.47 -11.20 7.22
CA PHE A 13 6.71 -9.95 6.51
C PHE A 13 7.09 -8.80 7.45
N VAL A 14 6.57 -8.73 8.67
CA VAL A 14 6.99 -7.73 9.67
C VAL A 14 8.44 -7.94 10.10
N GLU A 15 8.86 -9.19 10.35
CA GLU A 15 10.25 -9.54 10.66
C GLU A 15 11.23 -9.15 9.53
N GLN A 16 10.77 -9.24 8.28
CA GLN A 16 11.55 -8.84 7.09
C GLN A 16 11.27 -7.42 6.60
N LYS A 17 10.39 -6.68 7.30
CA LYS A 17 9.88 -5.35 6.93
C LYS A 17 9.41 -5.24 5.46
N LYS A 18 8.76 -6.29 4.94
CA LYS A 18 8.18 -6.34 3.59
C LYS A 18 6.69 -6.00 3.62
N ILE A 19 6.20 -5.29 2.62
CA ILE A 19 4.78 -4.94 2.48
C ILE A 19 4.39 -5.27 1.04
N THR A 20 3.43 -6.17 0.87
CA THR A 20 2.90 -6.53 -0.45
C THR A 20 1.58 -5.80 -0.68
N ILE A 21 1.52 -5.04 -1.76
CA ILE A 21 0.33 -4.29 -2.16
C ILE A 21 -0.08 -4.77 -3.53
N LYS A 22 -1.35 -5.15 -3.66
CA LYS A 22 -1.88 -5.64 -4.92
C LYS A 22 -3.15 -4.91 -5.30
N ASN A 23 -3.16 -4.44 -6.54
CA ASN A 23 -4.35 -3.92 -7.16
C ASN A 23 -5.19 -5.10 -7.66
N TYR A 24 -6.39 -5.31 -7.13
CA TYR A 24 -7.32 -6.33 -7.65
C TYR A 24 -8.34 -5.74 -8.63
N SER A 25 -8.25 -4.45 -8.93
CA SER A 25 -9.10 -3.77 -9.90
C SER A 25 -8.71 -4.11 -11.35
N ARG A 26 -9.69 -3.89 -12.23
CA ARG A 26 -9.50 -3.83 -13.69
C ARG A 26 -8.95 -2.48 -14.17
N THR A 27 -8.87 -1.50 -13.29
CA THR A 27 -8.34 -0.16 -13.54
C THR A 27 -7.02 0.02 -12.81
N SER A 28 -6.15 0.89 -13.34
CA SER A 28 -4.96 1.31 -12.60
C SER A 28 -5.35 2.17 -11.40
N CYS A 29 -4.53 2.15 -10.36
CA CYS A 29 -4.69 3.01 -9.18
C CYS A 29 -3.38 3.69 -8.80
N LEU A 30 -3.48 4.86 -8.15
CA LEU A 30 -2.36 5.56 -7.56
C LEU A 30 -2.50 5.45 -6.04
N CYS A 31 -1.67 4.66 -5.39
CA CYS A 31 -1.77 4.41 -3.96
C CYS A 31 -0.79 5.29 -3.17
N LYS A 32 -1.30 5.89 -2.10
CA LYS A 32 -0.53 6.55 -1.05
C LYS A 32 -0.30 5.58 0.08
N VAL A 33 0.97 5.23 0.32
CA VAL A 33 1.39 4.33 1.41
C VAL A 33 1.95 5.17 2.54
N VAL A 34 1.30 5.11 3.70
CA VAL A 34 1.70 5.78 4.94
C VAL A 34 2.08 4.72 5.96
N ILE A 35 3.25 4.89 6.58
CA ILE A 35 3.76 3.99 7.62
C ILE A 35 4.08 4.84 8.85
N ASN A 36 3.59 4.46 10.02
CA ASN A 36 3.80 5.18 11.28
C ASN A 36 3.50 6.70 11.14
N TYR A 37 2.37 7.03 10.51
CA TYR A 37 1.92 8.41 10.26
C TYR A 37 2.82 9.25 9.34
N LYS A 38 3.80 8.63 8.66
CA LYS A 38 4.68 9.30 7.71
C LYS A 38 4.42 8.75 6.31
N LEU A 39 4.36 9.65 5.32
CA LEU A 39 4.34 9.25 3.92
C LEU A 39 5.58 8.42 3.64
N PHE A 40 5.36 7.20 3.16
CA PHE A 40 6.44 6.28 2.83
C PHE A 40 6.69 6.25 1.32
N LYS A 41 5.65 5.99 0.52
CA LYS A 41 5.76 5.93 -0.94
C LYS A 41 4.42 6.25 -1.61
N LEU A 42 4.50 6.85 -2.80
CA LEU A 42 3.40 6.87 -3.76
C LEU A 42 3.71 5.82 -4.83
N ILE A 43 2.78 4.92 -5.09
CA ILE A 43 2.94 3.86 -6.08
C ILE A 43 1.82 3.91 -7.09
N PHE A 44 2.14 3.72 -8.36
CA PHE A 44 1.15 3.49 -9.41
C PHE A 44 1.09 1.98 -9.66
N LEU A 45 -0.11 1.41 -9.63
CA LEU A 45 -0.34 0.00 -9.89
C LEU A 45 -1.28 -0.14 -11.09
N ALA A 46 -0.81 -0.78 -12.15
CA ALA A 46 -1.63 -1.22 -13.26
C ALA A 46 -2.69 -2.26 -12.79
N PRO A 47 -3.70 -2.58 -13.61
CA PRO A 47 -4.68 -3.61 -13.26
C PRO A 47 -4.01 -4.93 -12.90
N TYR A 48 -4.38 -5.51 -11.76
CA TYR A 48 -3.84 -6.78 -11.25
C TYR A 48 -2.35 -6.80 -10.89
N GLU A 49 -1.68 -5.63 -10.92
CA GLU A 49 -0.27 -5.50 -10.55
C GLU A 49 -0.06 -5.67 -9.04
N GLU A 50 1.09 -6.24 -8.69
CA GLU A 50 1.56 -6.43 -7.33
C GLU A 50 2.92 -5.74 -7.18
N GLU A 51 3.07 -4.97 -6.12
CA GLU A 51 4.32 -4.31 -5.75
C GLU A 51 4.72 -4.75 -4.35
N ILE A 52 6.02 -5.02 -4.18
CA ILE A 52 6.61 -5.37 -2.89
C ILE A 52 7.48 -4.20 -2.44
N LEU A 53 7.16 -3.66 -1.28
CA LEU A 53 7.90 -2.58 -0.65
C LEU A 53 8.76 -3.10 0.51
N ILE A 54 9.99 -2.60 0.62
CA ILE A 54 10.90 -2.90 1.73
C ILE A 54 11.02 -1.66 2.62
N TYR A 55 10.66 -1.80 3.89
CA TYR A 55 10.73 -0.75 4.89
C TYR A 55 12.01 -0.90 5.73
N ASP A 56 13.14 -0.44 5.22
CA ASP A 56 14.45 -0.59 5.86
C ASP A 56 14.76 0.48 6.93
N LYS A 57 13.74 0.94 7.67
CA LYS A 57 13.94 1.90 8.77
C LYS A 57 14.05 1.17 10.10
N GLU A 58 14.83 1.71 11.04
CA GLU A 58 15.05 1.11 12.35
C GLU A 58 13.76 0.95 13.16
N ASP A 59 12.80 1.87 13.01
CA ASP A 59 11.51 1.84 13.69
C ASP A 59 10.67 0.58 13.35
N ASP A 60 9.95 0.05 14.34
CA ASP A 60 8.94 -0.99 14.11
C ASP A 60 7.72 -0.44 13.36
N ILE A 61 7.11 -1.26 12.53
CA ILE A 61 5.86 -0.94 11.84
C ILE A 61 4.70 -1.08 12.85
N LYS A 62 4.14 0.05 13.29
CA LYS A 62 2.97 0.09 14.19
C LYS A 62 1.66 0.24 13.42
N MET A 63 1.70 0.95 12.30
CA MET A 63 0.52 1.25 11.48
C MET A 63 0.92 1.35 10.01
N ILE A 64 0.07 0.80 9.14
CA ILE A 64 0.11 0.98 7.70
C ILE A 64 -1.26 1.45 7.25
N GLU A 65 -1.29 2.52 6.47
CA GLU A 65 -2.47 3.02 5.79
C GLU A 65 -2.17 3.10 4.30
N ILE A 66 -3.10 2.61 3.49
CA ILE A 66 -3.00 2.68 2.03
C ILE A 66 -4.30 3.29 1.50
N THR A 67 -4.17 4.42 0.81
CA THR A 67 -5.29 5.13 0.20
C THR A 67 -5.15 5.10 -1.32
N ASP A 68 -6.22 4.76 -2.04
CA ASP A 68 -6.29 5.01 -3.48
C ASP A 68 -6.59 6.49 -3.73
N LEU A 69 -5.75 7.16 -4.50
CA LEU A 69 -5.87 8.58 -4.85
C LEU A 69 -6.65 8.80 -6.16
N THR A 70 -6.95 7.74 -6.91
CA THR A 70 -7.72 7.86 -8.16
C THR A 70 -9.21 8.10 -7.94
N GLU A 71 -9.74 7.75 -6.75
CA GLU A 71 -11.12 8.04 -6.31
C GLU A 71 -11.18 9.31 -5.43
N SER A 72 -10.27 10.29 -5.60
CA SER A 72 -10.47 11.59 -4.94
C SER A 72 -11.69 12.27 -5.58
N GLU A 73 -12.83 12.21 -4.87
CA GLU A 73 -14.13 12.71 -5.31
C GLU A 73 -14.03 14.14 -5.86
N ASP A 74 -14.71 14.32 -7.00
CA ASP A 74 -15.06 15.59 -7.61
C ASP A 74 -15.57 16.58 -6.56
N PHE A 75 -15.01 17.81 -6.57
CA PHE A 75 -15.47 18.96 -5.77
C PHE A 75 -16.85 19.46 -6.21
#